data_AF-A0A1V9GAN0-F1
#
_entry.id   AF-A0A1V9GAN0-F1
#
_cell.length_a   1.000
_cell.length_b   1.000
_cell.length_c   1.000
_cell.angle_alpha   90.00
_cell.angle_beta   90.00
_cell.angle_gamma   90.00
#
_symmetry.space_group_name_H-M   'P 1'
#
loop_
_entity.id
_entity.type
_entity.pdbx_description
1 polymer ?
#
loop_
_entity_poly.entity_id
_entity_poly.type
_entity_poly.pdbx_seq_one_letter_code
_entity_poly.pdbx_strand_id
1 'polypeptide(L)'
;MRLTYISLLGITAVIACQPAESNKPKASFHRPFIKDSLAGNWIISSVISDRKDKTANDTNWFRLETKIALTAYSFQPNGTMMIDYATPEFTTANWQFNNKSKLLTIQEKDTTVPALSLTVIKYQNDVLTFENNNSVIIPNVTTGEKETIHLQYIAQRLKSNDTIPNLFDPGLNKWRQKPTQAEDDAAIKNRLKESIYYYAGYFANVKGNKIPVFNPEKMLCPIKFYKGGIGRKRFKENDNWTAVFFDNKDAKKAHDMLGHAFDNIKGYPDKGGDYVAEYIIAMKMVADEL
;
A
#
# COMPACT_ATOMS: atom_id res chain seq x y z
N MET A 1 -7.30 -29.48 -6.78
CA MET A 1 -8.52 -28.92 -6.17
C MET A 1 -8.16 -27.56 -5.57
N ARG A 2 -8.21 -26.49 -6.36
CA ARG A 2 -7.81 -25.13 -5.97
C ARG A 2 -9.08 -24.37 -5.56
N LEU A 3 -9.16 -23.90 -4.32
CA LEU A 3 -10.21 -22.98 -3.89
C LEU A 3 -9.98 -21.62 -4.55
N THR A 4 -10.79 -21.35 -5.57
CA THR A 4 -10.96 -20.03 -6.17
C THR A 4 -11.72 -19.16 -5.16
N TYR A 5 -11.03 -18.31 -4.40
CA TYR A 5 -11.70 -17.23 -3.68
C TYR A 5 -12.06 -16.14 -4.68
N ILE A 6 -13.32 -16.18 -5.12
CA ILE A 6 -13.96 -15.17 -5.96
C ILE A 6 -13.99 -13.86 -5.18
N SER A 7 -13.47 -12.83 -5.81
CA SER A 7 -13.61 -11.41 -5.46
C SER A 7 -15.08 -11.08 -5.22
N LEU A 8 -15.49 -10.94 -3.95
CA LEU A 8 -16.80 -10.40 -3.61
C LEU A 8 -16.72 -8.88 -3.63
N LEU A 9 -17.01 -8.29 -4.79
CA LEU A 9 -17.36 -6.88 -4.97
C LEU A 9 -18.50 -6.80 -6.01
N GLY A 10 -19.59 -7.50 -5.72
CA GLY A 10 -20.89 -7.22 -6.33
C GLY A 10 -21.61 -6.18 -5.45
N ILE A 11 -21.47 -4.90 -5.78
CA ILE A 11 -22.27 -3.83 -5.18
C ILE A 11 -23.63 -3.84 -5.88
N THR A 12 -24.68 -4.31 -5.20
CA THR A 12 -26.04 -3.95 -5.57
C THR A 12 -26.27 -2.49 -5.24
N ALA A 13 -26.48 -1.67 -6.25
CA ALA A 13 -26.97 -0.31 -6.11
C ALA A 13 -28.38 -0.34 -5.50
N VAL A 14 -28.50 0.02 -4.24
CA VAL A 14 -29.77 0.41 -3.63
C VAL A 14 -29.75 1.93 -3.52
N ILE A 15 -30.60 2.59 -4.31
CA ILE A 15 -30.90 4.01 -4.17
C ILE A 15 -31.67 4.15 -2.85
N ALA A 16 -31.00 4.67 -1.82
CA ALA A 16 -31.62 5.03 -0.56
C ALA A 16 -31.69 6.56 -0.44
N CYS A 17 -32.89 7.08 -0.21
CA CYS A 17 -33.19 8.48 0.06
C CYS A 17 -32.26 9.08 1.12
N GLN A 18 -31.75 10.28 0.84
CA GLN A 18 -30.94 11.08 1.76
C GLN A 18 -31.77 11.53 2.99
N PRO A 19 -31.28 11.38 4.23
CA PRO A 19 -31.73 12.20 5.33
C PRO A 19 -30.87 13.49 5.45
N ALA A 20 -31.51 14.52 6.00
CA ALA A 20 -31.11 15.92 6.01
C ALA A 20 -29.67 16.21 6.50
N GLU A 21 -29.08 17.24 5.89
CA GLU A 21 -27.77 17.82 6.18
C GLU A 21 -27.61 18.18 7.67
N SER A 22 -26.69 17.50 8.36
CA SER A 22 -26.14 18.00 9.62
C SER A 22 -24.95 18.91 9.32
N ASN A 23 -25.02 20.15 9.82
CA ASN A 23 -23.97 21.16 9.74
C ASN A 23 -22.65 20.66 10.35
N LYS A 24 -21.79 20.03 9.56
CA LYS A 24 -20.38 19.78 9.92
C LYS A 24 -19.55 21.05 9.66
N PRO A 25 -18.54 21.35 10.51
CA PRO A 25 -17.75 22.58 10.43
C PRO A 25 -16.99 22.71 9.11
N LYS A 26 -16.96 23.93 8.57
CA LYS A 26 -16.26 24.29 7.33
C LYS A 26 -14.79 23.89 7.40
N ALA A 27 -14.34 23.13 6.40
CA ALA A 27 -12.95 22.72 6.22
C ALA A 27 -11.99 23.93 6.33
N SER A 28 -11.08 23.88 7.30
CA SER A 28 -10.01 24.86 7.47
C SER A 28 -8.84 24.47 6.56
N PHE A 29 -8.78 25.07 5.37
CA PHE A 29 -7.61 24.98 4.51
C PHE A 29 -6.72 26.20 4.71
N HIS A 30 -5.46 26.01 5.11
CA HIS A 30 -4.49 27.13 5.22
C HIS A 30 -4.10 27.69 3.84
N ARG A 31 -4.35 26.94 2.75
CA ARG A 31 -4.28 27.34 1.35
C ARG A 31 -5.37 26.62 0.54
N PRO A 32 -6.00 27.23 -0.47
CA PRO A 32 -7.05 26.58 -1.24
C PRO A 32 -6.54 25.28 -1.86
N PHE A 33 -7.16 24.15 -1.51
CA PHE A 33 -6.86 22.86 -2.13
C PHE A 33 -7.49 22.81 -3.52
N ILE A 34 -6.67 22.62 -4.54
CA ILE A 34 -7.06 22.57 -5.96
C ILE A 34 -6.60 21.27 -6.60
N LYS A 35 -7.05 20.97 -7.83
CA LYS A 35 -6.64 19.78 -8.61
C LYS A 35 -5.13 19.54 -8.57
N ASP A 36 -4.33 20.59 -8.80
CA ASP A 36 -2.87 20.46 -8.84
C ASP A 36 -2.26 20.14 -7.47
N SER A 37 -2.98 20.42 -6.38
CA SER A 37 -2.59 20.02 -5.03
C SER A 37 -2.65 18.51 -4.81
N LEU A 38 -3.32 17.73 -5.68
CA LEU A 38 -3.31 16.26 -5.64
C LEU A 38 -2.10 15.66 -6.37
N ALA A 39 -1.51 16.37 -7.33
CA ALA A 39 -0.44 15.81 -8.15
C ALA A 39 0.75 15.33 -7.29
N GLY A 40 1.28 14.16 -7.64
CA GLY A 40 2.37 13.49 -6.95
C GLY A 40 1.95 12.21 -6.23
N ASN A 41 2.84 11.75 -5.35
CA ASN A 41 2.72 10.46 -4.69
C ASN A 41 2.12 10.60 -3.30
N TRP A 42 1.26 9.67 -2.91
CA TRP A 42 0.57 9.63 -1.64
C TRP A 42 0.45 8.20 -1.13
N ILE A 43 0.30 8.04 0.18
CA ILE A 43 0.02 6.75 0.81
C ILE A 43 -1.07 6.91 1.85
N ILE A 44 -2.03 5.98 1.92
CA ILE A 44 -3.03 5.97 3.00
C ILE A 44 -2.36 5.52 4.28
N SER A 45 -2.08 6.43 5.21
CA SER A 45 -1.46 6.10 6.49
C SER A 45 -2.46 5.62 7.54
N SER A 46 -3.75 5.94 7.39
CA SER A 46 -4.79 5.51 8.32
C SER A 46 -6.18 5.51 7.68
N VAL A 47 -7.04 4.63 8.19
CA VAL A 47 -8.46 4.54 7.83
C VAL A 47 -9.27 4.72 9.10
N ILE A 48 -10.14 5.72 9.11
CA ILE A 48 -11.05 5.99 10.22
C ILE A 48 -12.45 5.57 9.80
N SER A 49 -13.17 4.93 10.70
CA SER A 49 -14.60 4.66 10.56
C SER A 49 -15.37 5.28 11.72
N ASP A 50 -16.60 5.69 11.44
CA ASP A 50 -17.62 6.16 12.38
C ASP A 50 -18.25 5.05 13.24
N ARG A 51 -17.91 3.78 12.96
CA ARG A 51 -18.38 2.64 13.73
C ARG A 51 -17.95 2.75 15.20
N LYS A 52 -18.92 2.59 16.10
CA LYS A 52 -18.75 2.72 17.57
C LYS A 52 -18.10 1.48 18.20
N ASP A 53 -18.41 0.30 17.68
CA ASP A 53 -17.99 -0.99 18.28
C ASP A 53 -16.74 -1.54 17.59
N LYS A 54 -15.60 -0.86 17.76
CA LYS A 54 -14.30 -1.37 17.35
C LYS A 54 -13.75 -2.28 18.44
N THR A 55 -14.20 -3.53 18.47
CA THR A 55 -13.54 -4.52 19.34
C THR A 55 -12.24 -4.98 18.67
N ALA A 56 -11.22 -5.30 19.47
CA ALA A 56 -9.94 -5.83 18.97
C ALA A 56 -10.09 -7.14 18.18
N ASN A 57 -11.25 -7.80 18.28
CA ASN A 57 -11.57 -9.07 17.62
C ASN A 57 -12.38 -8.90 16.33
N ASP A 58 -12.65 -7.67 15.87
CA ASP A 58 -13.36 -7.48 14.61
C ASP A 58 -12.46 -7.78 13.41
N THR A 59 -12.47 -9.04 13.01
CA THR A 59 -11.69 -9.52 11.86
C THR A 59 -12.11 -8.90 10.53
N ASN A 60 -13.36 -8.45 10.39
CA ASN A 60 -13.85 -7.83 9.16
C ASN A 60 -13.31 -6.40 9.01
N TRP A 61 -13.41 -5.61 10.08
CA TRP A 61 -12.81 -4.28 10.14
C TRP A 61 -11.30 -4.36 9.94
N PHE A 62 -10.62 -5.24 10.69
CA PHE A 62 -9.17 -5.40 10.58
C PHE A 62 -8.74 -5.77 9.16
N ARG A 63 -9.46 -6.67 8.47
CA ARG A 63 -9.21 -7.01 7.07
C ARG A 63 -9.42 -5.82 6.13
N LEU A 64 -10.47 -5.04 6.33
CA LEU A 64 -10.75 -3.85 5.53
C LEU A 64 -9.67 -2.79 5.71
N GLU A 65 -9.37 -2.44 6.96
CA GLU A 65 -8.33 -1.49 7.33
C GLU A 65 -6.98 -1.93 6.77
N THR A 66 -6.57 -3.18 6.99
CA THR A 66 -5.30 -3.70 6.46
C THR A 66 -5.28 -3.71 4.94
N LYS A 67 -6.40 -3.98 4.25
CA LYS A 67 -6.48 -3.91 2.78
C LYS A 67 -6.31 -2.49 2.25
N ILE A 68 -6.88 -1.48 2.90
CA ILE A 68 -6.86 -0.09 2.42
C ILE A 68 -5.60 0.65 2.89
N ALA A 69 -5.22 0.50 4.17
CA ALA A 69 -4.05 1.16 4.72
C ALA A 69 -2.79 0.76 3.95
N LEU A 70 -1.92 1.73 3.72
CA LEU A 70 -0.69 1.64 2.94
C LEU A 70 -0.88 1.40 1.44
N THR A 71 -2.11 1.50 0.94
CA THR A 71 -2.31 1.71 -0.51
C THR A 71 -1.64 3.01 -0.89
N ALA A 72 -0.77 2.97 -1.89
CA ALA A 72 -0.10 4.15 -2.41
C ALA A 72 -0.70 4.57 -3.76
N TYR A 73 -0.72 5.87 -4.01
CA TYR A 73 -1.25 6.48 -5.22
C TYR A 73 -0.21 7.40 -5.84
N SER A 74 -0.13 7.43 -7.16
CA SER A 74 0.64 8.41 -7.92
C SER A 74 -0.27 9.15 -8.89
N PHE A 75 -0.70 10.36 -8.51
CA PHE A 75 -1.58 11.19 -9.34
C PHE A 75 -0.77 12.00 -10.36
N GLN A 76 -1.04 11.76 -11.64
CA GLN A 76 -0.41 12.49 -12.73
C GLN A 76 -1.26 13.72 -13.13
N PRO A 77 -0.66 14.87 -13.47
CA PRO A 77 -1.41 16.10 -13.81
C PRO A 77 -2.41 15.94 -14.97
N ASN A 78 -2.12 15.03 -15.90
CA ASN A 78 -2.96 14.71 -17.06
C ASN A 78 -4.24 13.94 -16.71
N GLY A 79 -4.47 13.60 -15.44
CA GLY A 79 -5.66 12.86 -15.01
C GLY A 79 -5.50 11.34 -15.02
N THR A 80 -4.29 10.80 -15.27
CA THR A 80 -4.01 9.38 -15.03
C THR A 80 -3.41 9.18 -13.64
N MET A 81 -3.47 7.95 -13.13
CA MET A 81 -2.80 7.58 -11.89
C MET A 81 -2.38 6.11 -11.85
N MET A 82 -1.39 5.82 -11.03
CA MET A 82 -1.01 4.46 -10.64
C MET A 82 -1.43 4.21 -9.18
N ILE A 83 -1.84 2.98 -8.91
CA ILE A 83 -2.27 2.51 -7.59
C ILE A 83 -1.43 1.29 -7.23
N ASP A 84 -0.77 1.35 -6.07
CA ASP A 84 -0.07 0.22 -5.47
C ASP A 84 -0.90 -0.35 -4.34
N TYR A 85 -1.56 -1.48 -4.61
CA TYR A 85 -2.27 -2.28 -3.61
C TYR A 85 -1.35 -3.22 -2.83
N ALA A 86 -0.02 -3.06 -2.98
CA ALA A 86 1.00 -4.00 -2.53
C ALA A 86 0.84 -5.38 -3.19
N THR A 87 0.44 -5.36 -4.46
CA THR A 87 0.36 -6.52 -5.36
C THR A 87 1.53 -6.51 -6.33
N PRO A 88 1.87 -7.65 -6.98
CA PRO A 88 2.95 -7.70 -7.96
C PRO A 88 2.79 -6.61 -9.02
N GLU A 89 1.58 -6.41 -9.54
CA GLU A 89 1.31 -5.40 -10.56
C GLU A 89 0.68 -4.14 -9.97
N PHE A 90 0.98 -2.99 -10.57
CA PHE A 90 0.26 -1.75 -10.32
C PHE A 90 -1.07 -1.75 -11.06
N THR A 91 -2.09 -1.15 -10.45
CA THR A 91 -3.32 -0.82 -11.15
C THR A 91 -3.21 0.58 -11.75
N THR A 92 -3.67 0.75 -12.99
CA THR A 92 -3.81 2.07 -13.62
C THR A 92 -5.25 2.55 -13.52
N ALA A 93 -5.44 3.84 -13.24
CA ALA A 93 -6.75 4.47 -13.17
C ALA A 93 -6.74 5.86 -13.81
N ASN A 94 -7.92 6.39 -14.07
CA ASN A 94 -8.14 7.80 -14.38
C ASN A 94 -8.74 8.50 -13.17
N TRP A 95 -8.42 9.77 -12.98
CA TRP A 95 -8.97 10.58 -11.90
C TRP A 95 -9.41 11.96 -12.37
N GLN A 96 -10.42 12.49 -11.68
CA GLN A 96 -10.94 13.83 -11.90
C GLN A 96 -11.18 14.50 -10.56
N PHE A 97 -10.95 15.81 -10.48
CA PHE A 97 -11.18 16.59 -9.27
C PHE A 97 -11.99 17.83 -9.57
N ASN A 98 -13.11 17.98 -8.86
CA ASN A 98 -13.96 19.16 -8.94
C ASN A 98 -13.54 20.17 -7.86
N ASN A 99 -12.93 21.28 -8.28
CA ASN A 99 -12.45 22.32 -7.36
C ASN A 99 -13.55 22.97 -6.49
N LYS A 100 -14.81 22.99 -6.97
CA LYS A 100 -15.94 23.61 -6.28
C LYS A 100 -16.51 22.68 -5.20
N SER A 101 -16.82 21.44 -5.55
CA SER A 101 -17.36 20.45 -4.60
C SER A 101 -16.29 19.71 -3.79
N LYS A 102 -15.01 19.90 -4.12
CA LYS A 102 -13.88 19.16 -3.54
C LYS A 102 -14.00 17.64 -3.70
N LEU A 103 -14.71 17.21 -4.74
CA LEU A 103 -14.94 15.81 -5.07
C LEU A 103 -13.82 15.28 -5.97
N LEU A 104 -13.16 14.22 -5.52
CA LEU A 104 -12.26 13.37 -6.29
C LEU A 104 -13.02 12.12 -6.75
N THR A 105 -12.98 11.84 -8.04
CA THR A 105 -13.51 10.59 -8.61
C THR A 105 -12.36 9.82 -9.24
N ILE A 106 -12.26 8.53 -8.92
CA ILE A 106 -11.24 7.61 -9.44
C ILE A 106 -11.96 6.45 -10.14
N GLN A 107 -11.57 6.18 -11.38
CA GLN A 107 -12.07 5.06 -12.18
C GLN A 107 -10.90 4.19 -12.61
N GLU A 108 -10.84 2.96 -12.11
CA GLU A 108 -9.85 1.98 -12.54
C GLU A 108 -10.09 1.56 -13.99
N LYS A 109 -9.02 1.12 -14.66
CA LYS A 109 -9.09 0.61 -16.04
C LYS A 109 -9.98 -0.63 -16.13
N ASP A 110 -10.01 -1.46 -15.09
CA ASP A 110 -11.02 -2.51 -14.94
C ASP A 110 -12.37 -1.85 -14.59
N THR A 111 -13.25 -1.77 -15.58
CA THR A 111 -14.56 -1.13 -15.43
C THR A 111 -15.55 -1.97 -14.62
N THR A 112 -15.19 -3.21 -14.25
CA THR A 112 -15.99 -4.00 -13.29
C THR A 112 -15.85 -3.47 -11.86
N VAL A 113 -14.78 -2.70 -11.59
CA VAL A 113 -14.59 -1.99 -10.33
C VAL A 113 -15.36 -0.66 -10.37
N PRO A 114 -16.33 -0.45 -9.47
CA PRO A 114 -17.08 0.81 -9.40
C PRO A 114 -16.17 2.00 -9.11
N ALA A 115 -16.52 3.17 -9.68
CA ALA A 115 -15.80 4.40 -9.41
C ALA A 115 -15.78 4.73 -7.90
N LEU A 116 -14.59 5.09 -7.40
CA LEU A 116 -14.42 5.58 -6.04
C LEU A 116 -14.65 7.09 -6.00
N SER A 117 -15.54 7.54 -5.13
CA SER A 117 -15.86 8.95 -4.94
C SER A 117 -15.44 9.41 -3.54
N LEU A 118 -14.52 10.37 -3.47
CA LEU A 118 -13.92 10.88 -2.25
C LEU A 118 -14.09 12.39 -2.13
N THR A 119 -14.60 12.88 -1.02
CA THR A 119 -14.64 14.32 -0.72
C THR A 119 -13.40 14.72 0.07
N VAL A 120 -12.68 15.74 -0.38
CA VAL A 120 -11.55 16.29 0.39
C VAL A 120 -12.06 17.13 1.55
N ILE A 121 -11.80 16.65 2.76
CA ILE A 121 -12.25 17.27 4.02
C ILE A 121 -11.21 18.22 4.58
N LYS A 122 -9.92 17.86 4.48
CA LYS A 122 -8.84 18.65 5.07
C LYS A 122 -7.54 18.43 4.32
N TYR A 123 -6.75 19.49 4.13
CA TYR A 123 -5.37 19.39 3.69
C TYR A 123 -4.48 20.34 4.51
N GLN A 124 -3.48 19.78 5.18
CA GLN A 124 -2.53 20.54 5.98
C GLN A 124 -1.22 19.75 6.15
N ASN A 125 -0.08 20.42 6.05
CA ASN A 125 1.25 19.82 6.29
C ASN A 125 1.46 18.50 5.55
N ASP A 126 1.09 18.46 4.26
CA ASP A 126 1.21 17.25 3.42
C ASP A 126 0.38 16.04 3.86
N VAL A 127 -0.61 16.28 4.72
CA VAL A 127 -1.62 15.31 5.12
C VAL A 127 -2.95 15.72 4.53
N LEU A 128 -3.60 14.77 3.87
CA LEU A 128 -4.88 14.92 3.18
C LEU A 128 -5.89 13.97 3.80
N THR A 129 -7.06 14.50 4.19
CA THR A 129 -8.17 13.69 4.70
C THR A 129 -9.28 13.65 3.67
N PHE A 130 -9.66 12.44 3.29
CA PHE A 130 -10.79 12.16 2.43
C PHE A 130 -11.95 11.59 3.24
N GLU A 131 -13.18 11.88 2.85
CA GLU A 131 -14.37 11.13 3.24
C GLU A 131 -14.83 10.31 2.05
N ASN A 132 -15.05 9.01 2.24
CA ASN A 132 -15.57 8.14 1.20
C ASN A 132 -17.09 8.35 1.09
N ASN A 133 -17.54 8.78 -0.09
CA ASN A 133 -18.95 9.00 -0.36
C ASN A 133 -19.69 7.69 -0.68
N ASN A 134 -18.95 6.61 -0.94
CA ASN A 134 -19.53 5.29 -1.14
C ASN A 134 -19.71 4.62 0.22
N SER A 135 -20.95 4.24 0.54
CA SER A 135 -21.26 3.40 1.70
C SER A 135 -20.53 2.06 1.60
N VAL A 136 -19.82 1.67 2.65
CA VAL A 136 -19.21 0.34 2.74
C VAL A 136 -20.08 -0.53 3.62
N ILE A 137 -20.49 -1.69 3.10
CA ILE A 137 -21.31 -2.64 3.84
C ILE A 137 -20.42 -3.76 4.36
N ILE A 138 -20.38 -3.96 5.67
CA ILE A 138 -19.66 -5.07 6.30
C ILE A 138 -20.59 -5.86 7.23
N PRO A 139 -20.31 -7.16 7.48
CA PRO A 139 -21.03 -7.92 8.49
C PRO A 139 -20.60 -7.48 9.90
N ASN A 140 -21.57 -7.19 10.75
CA ASN A 140 -21.37 -6.96 12.17
C ASN A 140 -20.97 -8.28 12.85
N VAL A 141 -19.86 -8.28 13.59
CA VAL A 141 -19.31 -9.51 14.19
C VAL A 141 -20.14 -10.05 15.35
N THR A 142 -20.96 -9.22 16.00
CA THR A 142 -21.79 -9.60 17.15
C THR A 142 -23.15 -10.11 16.70
N THR A 143 -23.80 -9.43 15.77
CA THR A 143 -25.16 -9.77 15.34
C THR A 143 -25.21 -10.60 14.05
N GLY A 144 -24.15 -10.57 13.25
CA GLY A 144 -24.12 -11.15 11.90
C GLY A 144 -24.86 -10.31 10.84
N GLU A 145 -25.54 -9.22 11.25
CA GLU A 145 -26.28 -8.35 10.36
C GLU A 145 -25.35 -7.47 9.53
N LYS A 146 -25.83 -7.01 8.37
CA LYS A 146 -25.10 -6.06 7.53
C LYS A 146 -25.22 -4.66 8.12
N GLU A 147 -24.10 -4.01 8.33
CA GLU A 147 -24.03 -2.61 8.72
C GLU A 147 -23.37 -1.77 7.62
N THR A 148 -23.84 -0.54 7.49
CA THR A 148 -23.22 0.46 6.62
C THR A 148 -22.27 1.29 7.46
N ILE A 149 -21.02 1.43 7.01
CA ILE A 149 -20.01 2.25 7.66
C ILE A 149 -19.55 3.37 6.73
N HIS A 150 -19.23 4.52 7.33
CA HIS A 150 -18.60 5.64 6.65
C HIS A 150 -17.10 5.62 6.93
N LEU A 151 -16.31 5.80 5.87
CA LEU A 151 -14.85 5.77 5.97
C LEU A 151 -14.25 7.14 5.70
N GLN A 152 -13.23 7.48 6.48
CA GLN A 152 -12.31 8.55 6.17
C GLN A 152 -10.92 7.98 5.95
N TYR A 153 -10.21 8.52 4.96
CA TYR A 153 -8.85 8.12 4.65
C TYR A 153 -7.90 9.26 4.97
N ILE A 154 -6.85 8.97 5.73
CA ILE A 154 -5.75 9.89 5.95
C ILE A 154 -4.63 9.48 5.01
N ALA A 155 -4.34 10.33 4.04
CA ALA A 155 -3.26 10.18 3.09
C ALA A 155 -2.10 11.11 3.43
N GLN A 156 -0.87 10.61 3.33
CA GLN A 156 0.34 11.38 3.51
C GLN A 156 1.09 11.48 2.19
N ARG A 157 1.56 12.68 1.85
CA ARG A 157 2.34 12.89 0.63
C ARG A 157 3.71 12.22 0.77
N LEU A 158 4.12 11.51 -0.27
CA LEU A 158 5.45 10.92 -0.40
C LEU A 158 6.34 11.89 -1.17
N LYS A 159 7.25 12.56 -0.46
CA LYS A 159 8.30 13.36 -1.08
C LYS A 159 9.50 12.46 -1.37
N SER A 160 10.13 12.71 -2.50
CA SER A 160 11.34 12.02 -2.93
C SER A 160 12.51 13.00 -3.01
N ASN A 161 13.71 12.48 -2.75
CA ASN A 161 14.99 13.16 -2.89
C ASN A 161 16.09 12.10 -3.05
N ASP A 162 17.36 12.50 -3.03
CA ASP A 162 18.51 11.60 -3.21
C ASP A 162 18.57 10.44 -2.20
N THR A 163 17.96 10.58 -1.02
CA THR A 163 17.93 9.58 0.04
C THR A 163 16.60 8.84 0.18
N ILE A 164 15.52 9.40 -0.38
CA ILE A 164 14.16 8.89 -0.32
C ILE A 164 13.69 8.65 -1.76
N PRO A 165 13.75 7.41 -2.27
CA PRO A 165 13.46 7.15 -3.67
C PRO A 165 11.97 7.34 -3.99
N ASN A 166 11.67 7.59 -5.26
CA ASN A 166 10.31 7.57 -5.76
C ASN A 166 9.82 6.12 -5.92
N LEU A 167 8.85 5.70 -5.10
CA LEU A 167 8.32 4.32 -5.13
C LEU A 167 7.59 3.96 -6.42
N PHE A 168 7.24 4.94 -7.25
CA PHE A 168 6.61 4.76 -8.55
C PHE A 168 7.58 4.92 -9.71
N ASP A 169 8.89 5.06 -9.44
CA ASP A 169 9.90 5.06 -10.48
C ASP A 169 9.91 3.71 -11.21
N PRO A 170 9.77 3.70 -12.56
CA PRO A 170 9.76 2.44 -13.31
C PRO A 170 11.05 1.62 -13.14
N GLY A 171 12.20 2.28 -12.98
CA GLY A 171 13.49 1.65 -12.74
C GLY A 171 13.55 0.89 -11.42
N LEU A 172 12.88 1.39 -10.37
CA LEU A 172 12.81 0.72 -9.06
C LEU A 172 11.80 -0.43 -9.01
N ASN A 173 10.97 -0.57 -10.04
CA ASN A 173 9.86 -1.54 -10.08
C ASN A 173 10.01 -2.62 -11.16
N LYS A 174 11.19 -2.75 -11.78
CA LYS A 174 11.43 -3.81 -12.77
C LYS A 174 11.22 -5.22 -12.20
N TRP A 175 11.63 -5.45 -10.95
CA TRP A 175 11.43 -6.71 -10.23
C TRP A 175 9.97 -7.18 -10.14
N ARG A 176 9.00 -6.26 -10.27
CA ARG A 176 7.57 -6.57 -10.26
C ARG A 176 7.07 -7.21 -11.55
N GLN A 177 7.79 -7.00 -12.67
CA GLN A 177 7.42 -7.55 -13.97
C GLN A 177 7.70 -9.05 -13.98
N LYS A 178 6.65 -9.85 -13.84
CA LYS A 178 6.76 -11.30 -13.82
C LYS A 178 7.40 -11.80 -15.13
N PRO A 179 8.45 -12.64 -15.07
CA PRO A 179 9.03 -13.25 -16.26
C PRO A 179 8.03 -14.13 -17.00
N THR A 180 8.14 -14.18 -18.33
CA THR A 180 7.34 -15.07 -19.19
C THR A 180 7.96 -16.46 -19.38
N GLN A 181 9.23 -16.63 -18.97
CA GLN A 181 9.99 -17.87 -19.02
C GLN A 181 10.92 -17.96 -17.79
N ALA A 182 11.44 -19.14 -17.52
CA ALA A 182 12.38 -19.36 -16.43
C ALA A 182 13.62 -18.48 -16.59
N GLU A 183 14.08 -17.90 -15.50
CA GLU A 183 15.24 -17.02 -15.45
C GLU A 183 16.51 -17.83 -15.13
N ASP A 184 17.67 -17.34 -15.60
CA ASP A 184 18.95 -17.87 -15.15
C ASP A 184 19.31 -17.35 -13.74
N ASP A 185 20.34 -17.93 -13.12
CA ASP A 185 20.71 -17.59 -11.75
C ASP A 185 21.11 -16.11 -11.59
N ALA A 186 21.66 -15.48 -12.63
CA ALA A 186 22.04 -14.06 -12.60
C ALA A 186 20.81 -13.15 -12.64
N ALA A 187 19.83 -13.46 -13.48
CA ALA A 187 18.56 -12.73 -13.57
C ALA A 187 17.72 -12.89 -12.28
N ILE A 188 17.64 -14.11 -11.74
CA ILE A 188 16.96 -14.38 -10.45
C ILE A 188 17.61 -13.54 -9.32
N LYS A 189 18.94 -13.56 -9.25
CA LYS A 189 19.71 -12.78 -8.29
C LYS A 189 19.44 -11.28 -8.43
N ASN A 190 19.47 -10.75 -9.65
CA ASN A 190 19.21 -9.33 -9.90
C ASN A 190 17.78 -8.94 -9.50
N ARG A 191 16.77 -9.73 -9.85
CA ARG A 191 15.38 -9.51 -9.45
C ARG A 191 15.21 -9.49 -7.93
N LEU A 192 15.82 -10.45 -7.23
CA LEU A 192 15.82 -10.48 -5.78
C LEU A 192 16.46 -9.23 -5.19
N LYS A 193 17.64 -8.84 -5.68
CA LYS A 193 18.38 -7.64 -5.26
C LYS A 193 17.54 -6.37 -5.44
N GLU A 194 16.95 -6.18 -6.61
CA GLU A 194 16.05 -5.06 -6.92
C GLU A 194 14.85 -5.03 -5.97
N SER A 195 14.23 -6.19 -5.68
CA SER A 195 13.09 -6.25 -4.75
C SER A 195 13.46 -5.84 -3.32
N ILE A 196 14.64 -6.24 -2.82
CA ILE A 196 15.11 -5.87 -1.49
C ILE A 196 15.45 -4.38 -1.44
N TYR A 197 16.08 -3.85 -2.49
CA TYR A 197 16.35 -2.41 -2.63
C TYR A 197 15.08 -1.57 -2.67
N TYR A 198 14.04 -2.04 -3.38
CA TYR A 198 12.73 -1.41 -3.35
C TYR A 198 12.20 -1.29 -1.92
N TYR A 199 12.25 -2.36 -1.13
CA TYR A 199 11.76 -2.33 0.25
C TYR A 199 12.63 -1.50 1.21
N ALA A 200 13.94 -1.44 0.98
CA ALA A 200 14.78 -0.46 1.67
C ALA A 200 14.33 0.98 1.33
N GLY A 201 13.99 1.24 0.07
CA GLY A 201 13.40 2.51 -0.38
C GLY A 201 12.02 2.80 0.20
N TYR A 202 11.19 1.78 0.40
CA TYR A 202 9.90 1.88 1.09
C TYR A 202 10.09 2.32 2.54
N PHE A 203 11.01 1.71 3.30
CA PHE A 203 11.28 2.15 4.67
C PHE A 203 11.95 3.52 4.73
N ALA A 204 12.76 3.89 3.74
CA ALA A 204 13.25 5.26 3.61
C ALA A 204 12.11 6.27 3.45
N ASN A 205 11.04 5.91 2.72
CA ASN A 205 9.82 6.70 2.66
C ASN A 205 9.08 6.75 4.00
N VAL A 206 8.92 5.62 4.69
CA VAL A 206 8.31 5.57 6.04
C VAL A 206 9.01 6.51 7.00
N LYS A 207 10.35 6.45 7.05
CA LYS A 207 11.17 7.31 7.90
C LYS A 207 11.13 8.77 7.46
N GLY A 208 11.49 9.03 6.21
CA GLY A 208 11.74 10.37 5.68
C GLY A 208 10.47 11.21 5.53
N ASN A 209 9.34 10.57 5.19
CA ASN A 209 8.03 11.23 5.12
C ASN A 209 7.26 11.15 6.45
N LYS A 210 7.86 10.58 7.51
CA LYS A 210 7.24 10.43 8.85
C LYS A 210 5.89 9.72 8.81
N ILE A 211 5.84 8.59 8.10
CA ILE A 211 4.66 7.75 8.04
C ILE A 211 4.52 7.03 9.39
N PRO A 212 3.40 7.16 10.10
CA PRO A 212 3.28 6.68 11.47
C PRO A 212 3.17 5.15 11.58
N VAL A 213 2.93 4.46 10.47
CA VAL A 213 2.68 3.02 10.43
C VAL A 213 3.28 2.41 9.17
N PHE A 214 3.65 1.14 9.27
CA PHE A 214 3.96 0.27 8.13
C PHE A 214 3.39 -1.13 8.43
N ASN A 215 3.16 -1.93 7.39
CA ASN A 215 2.61 -3.27 7.53
C ASN A 215 3.47 -4.27 6.74
N PRO A 216 4.34 -5.02 7.42
CA PRO A 216 5.16 -6.05 6.79
C PRO A 216 4.39 -7.16 6.07
N GLU A 217 3.13 -7.40 6.43
CA GLU A 217 2.31 -8.45 5.81
C GLU A 217 1.88 -8.09 4.39
N LYS A 218 1.83 -6.79 4.05
CA LYS A 218 1.54 -6.33 2.69
C LYS A 218 2.77 -6.34 1.79
N MET A 219 3.97 -6.45 2.36
CA MET A 219 5.19 -6.46 1.58
C MET A 219 5.36 -7.81 0.89
N LEU A 220 5.52 -7.80 -0.43
CA LEU A 220 5.96 -8.93 -1.25
C LEU A 220 7.45 -9.20 -1.03
N CYS A 221 7.83 -9.42 0.23
CA CYS A 221 9.21 -9.53 0.67
C CYS A 221 9.41 -10.83 1.45
N PRO A 222 10.44 -11.62 1.15
CA PRO A 222 10.81 -12.83 1.90
C PRO A 222 11.48 -12.54 3.27
N ILE A 223 11.37 -11.31 3.79
CA ILE A 223 12.00 -10.87 5.05
C ILE A 223 10.93 -10.69 6.15
N LYS A 224 11.26 -11.17 7.36
CA LYS A 224 10.56 -10.91 8.62
C LYS A 224 11.21 -9.75 9.35
N PHE A 225 10.40 -8.98 10.07
CA PHE A 225 10.85 -7.82 10.83
C PHE A 225 10.61 -8.08 12.32
N TYR A 226 11.60 -7.71 13.12
CA TYR A 226 11.61 -7.82 14.58
C TYR A 226 12.04 -6.48 15.15
N LYS A 227 11.72 -6.20 16.41
CA LYS A 227 12.29 -5.04 17.10
C LYS A 227 13.81 -5.14 17.07
N GLY A 228 14.47 -4.24 16.35
CA GLY A 228 15.92 -4.22 16.20
C GLY A 228 16.51 -5.27 15.25
N GLY A 229 15.71 -5.87 14.35
CA GLY A 229 16.22 -6.95 13.51
C GLY A 229 15.41 -7.28 12.26
N ILE A 230 16.07 -7.89 11.28
CA ILE A 230 15.43 -8.56 10.15
C ILE A 230 15.89 -10.01 10.08
N GLY A 231 15.02 -10.88 9.58
CA GLY A 231 15.36 -12.29 9.36
C GLY A 231 14.67 -12.85 8.14
N ARG A 232 15.08 -14.02 7.69
CA ARG A 232 14.49 -14.67 6.51
C ARG A 232 13.16 -15.36 6.87
N LYS A 233 12.10 -15.16 6.06
CA LYS A 233 10.87 -15.98 6.13
C LYS A 233 11.21 -17.42 5.74
N ARG A 234 10.48 -18.41 6.24
CA ARG A 234 10.58 -19.78 5.68
C ARG A 234 10.01 -19.76 4.27
N PHE A 235 10.62 -20.51 3.36
CA PHE A 235 10.06 -20.65 2.01
C PHE A 235 8.68 -21.30 2.09
N LYS A 236 7.73 -20.74 1.34
CA LYS A 236 6.38 -21.27 1.17
C LYS A 236 6.00 -21.09 -0.28
N GLU A 237 5.62 -22.18 -0.93
CA GLU A 237 5.10 -22.12 -2.30
C GLU A 237 3.81 -21.29 -2.34
N ASN A 238 3.63 -20.52 -3.42
CA ASN A 238 2.46 -19.67 -3.64
C ASN A 238 2.27 -18.59 -2.54
N ASP A 239 3.36 -18.13 -1.93
CA ASP A 239 3.33 -16.90 -1.13
C ASP A 239 3.27 -15.68 -2.08
N ASN A 240 2.78 -14.55 -1.60
CA ASN A 240 2.60 -13.36 -2.44
C ASN A 240 3.91 -12.90 -3.08
N TRP A 241 5.04 -13.05 -2.38
CA TRP A 241 6.36 -12.71 -2.92
C TRP A 241 6.85 -13.69 -3.98
N THR A 242 6.42 -14.96 -3.98
CA THR A 242 6.83 -15.91 -5.02
C THR A 242 6.16 -15.61 -6.36
N ALA A 243 5.06 -14.84 -6.36
CA ALA A 243 4.32 -14.47 -7.56
C ALA A 243 5.11 -13.56 -8.52
N VAL A 244 6.19 -12.93 -8.06
CA VAL A 244 7.03 -12.04 -8.90
C VAL A 244 8.09 -12.79 -9.72
N PHE A 245 8.27 -14.08 -9.46
CA PHE A 245 9.14 -14.98 -10.23
C PHE A 245 8.31 -15.77 -11.25
N PHE A 246 9.00 -16.38 -12.23
CA PHE A 246 8.35 -17.21 -13.25
C PHE A 246 7.53 -18.34 -12.61
N ASP A 247 8.18 -19.15 -11.77
CA ASP A 247 7.59 -20.28 -11.06
C ASP A 247 8.16 -20.44 -9.62
N ASN A 248 7.71 -21.48 -8.92
CA ASN A 248 8.16 -21.77 -7.56
C ASN A 248 9.63 -22.25 -7.49
N LYS A 249 10.20 -22.77 -8.58
CA LYS A 249 11.60 -23.21 -8.60
C LYS A 249 12.53 -22.00 -8.61
N ASP A 250 12.23 -21.00 -9.44
CA ASP A 250 12.98 -19.74 -9.48
C ASP A 250 12.83 -18.98 -8.17
N ALA A 251 11.62 -18.94 -7.60
CA ALA A 251 11.39 -18.37 -6.28
C ALA A 251 12.18 -19.11 -5.18
N LYS A 252 12.27 -20.44 -5.25
CA LYS A 252 13.07 -21.23 -4.28
C LYS A 252 14.56 -20.92 -4.41
N LYS A 253 15.09 -20.84 -5.63
CA LYS A 253 16.48 -20.42 -5.88
C LYS A 253 16.77 -19.03 -5.29
N ALA A 254 15.88 -18.06 -5.54
CA ALA A 254 15.99 -16.73 -4.93
C ALA A 254 16.00 -16.80 -3.39
N HIS A 255 15.15 -17.63 -2.80
CA HIS A 255 15.10 -17.81 -1.35
C HIS A 255 16.40 -18.39 -0.76
N ASP A 256 17.05 -19.29 -1.50
CA ASP A 256 18.34 -19.88 -1.12
C ASP A 256 19.47 -18.86 -1.23
N MET A 257 19.51 -18.09 -2.33
CA MET A 257 20.45 -16.96 -2.50
C MET A 257 20.30 -15.94 -1.36
N LEU A 258 19.06 -15.62 -0.98
CA LEU A 258 18.79 -14.76 0.17
C LEU A 258 19.35 -15.34 1.46
N GLY A 259 19.26 -16.67 1.66
CA GLY A 259 19.84 -17.35 2.81
C GLY A 259 21.35 -17.12 2.88
N HIS A 260 22.05 -17.37 1.78
CA HIS A 260 23.49 -17.14 1.70
C HIS A 260 23.88 -15.69 1.97
N ALA A 261 23.10 -14.72 1.46
CA ALA A 261 23.34 -13.31 1.74
C ALA A 261 23.20 -12.99 3.24
N PHE A 262 22.17 -13.52 3.91
CA PHE A 262 22.01 -13.36 5.36
C PHE A 262 23.15 -13.99 6.18
N ASP A 263 23.73 -15.10 5.72
CA ASP A 263 24.85 -15.75 6.41
C ASP A 263 26.16 -14.96 6.27
N ASN A 264 26.27 -14.10 5.25
CA ASN A 264 27.49 -13.35 4.92
C ASN A 264 27.52 -11.92 5.44
N ILE A 265 26.37 -11.31 5.78
CA ILE A 265 26.37 -9.96 6.34
C ILE A 265 27.15 -9.89 7.66
N LYS A 266 27.99 -8.86 7.81
CA LYS A 266 28.80 -8.62 9.03
C LYS A 266 28.41 -7.32 9.69
N GLY A 267 28.25 -7.35 11.02
CA GLY A 267 28.00 -6.14 11.82
C GLY A 267 26.61 -5.56 11.58
N TYR A 268 25.59 -6.16 12.18
CA TYR A 268 24.21 -5.66 12.08
C TYR A 268 24.12 -4.21 12.60
N PRO A 269 23.39 -3.32 11.91
CA PRO A 269 23.28 -1.92 12.34
C PRO A 269 22.57 -1.82 13.69
N ASP A 270 23.21 -1.15 14.64
CA ASP A 270 22.59 -0.69 15.89
C ASP A 270 22.47 0.84 15.82
N LYS A 271 21.23 1.33 15.71
CA LYS A 271 20.92 2.77 15.69
C LYS A 271 20.15 3.19 16.94
N GLY A 272 20.33 2.46 18.06
CA GLY A 272 19.84 2.91 19.36
C GLY A 272 18.33 3.05 19.43
N GLY A 273 17.59 2.17 18.75
CA GLY A 273 16.12 2.12 18.79
C GLY A 273 15.39 2.71 17.58
N ASP A 274 16.11 3.24 16.60
CA ASP A 274 15.55 3.67 15.32
C ASP A 274 15.40 2.48 14.36
N TYR A 275 14.47 1.58 14.68
CA TYR A 275 14.32 0.30 13.98
C TYR A 275 14.08 0.47 12.47
N VAL A 276 13.40 1.55 12.04
CA VAL A 276 13.19 1.81 10.61
C VAL A 276 14.51 2.13 9.91
N ALA A 277 15.40 2.91 10.53
CA ALA A 277 16.73 3.15 9.98
C ALA A 277 17.57 1.88 9.89
N GLU A 278 17.50 1.03 10.92
CA GLU A 278 18.18 -0.26 10.96
C GLU A 278 17.70 -1.18 9.83
N TYR A 279 16.39 -1.25 9.58
CA TYR A 279 15.83 -2.03 8.47
C TYR A 279 16.37 -1.55 7.12
N ILE A 280 16.43 -0.23 6.88
CA ILE A 280 16.95 0.33 5.62
C ILE A 280 18.39 -0.12 5.40
N ILE A 281 19.23 -0.01 6.44
CA ILE A 281 20.66 -0.35 6.35
C ILE A 281 20.83 -1.86 6.18
N ALA A 282 20.18 -2.67 7.02
CA ALA A 282 20.29 -4.12 6.99
C ALA A 282 19.80 -4.72 5.66
N MET A 283 18.72 -4.19 5.09
CA MET A 283 18.24 -4.62 3.78
C MET A 283 19.25 -4.31 2.67
N LYS A 284 19.89 -3.14 2.70
CA LYS A 284 20.95 -2.79 1.73
C LYS A 284 22.15 -3.73 1.87
N MET A 285 22.60 -4.01 3.10
CA MET A 285 23.67 -4.97 3.34
C MET A 285 23.34 -6.36 2.78
N VAL A 286 22.13 -6.86 3.02
CA VAL A 286 21.68 -8.15 2.45
C VAL A 286 21.64 -8.09 0.92
N ALA A 287 21.17 -6.99 0.34
CA ALA A 287 21.15 -6.83 -1.12
C ALA A 287 22.56 -6.74 -1.74
N ASP A 288 23.53 -6.22 -1.00
CA ASP A 288 24.92 -6.10 -1.47
C ASP A 288 25.69 -7.42 -1.45
N GLU A 289 25.31 -8.34 -0.56
CA GLU A 289 25.82 -9.72 -0.52
C GLU A 289 25.19 -10.65 -1.59
N LEU A 290 24.20 -10.16 -2.35
CA LEU A 290 23.68 -10.82 -3.55
C LEU A 290 24.51 -10.41 -4.77
#